data_AF-A0A7W1RCZ8-F1
#
_entry.id   AF-A0A7W1RCZ8-F1
#
_cell.length_a   1.000
_cell.length_b   1.000
_cell.length_c   1.000
_cell.angle_alpha   90.00
_cell.angle_beta   90.00
_cell.angle_gamma   90.00
#
_symmetry.space_group_name_H-M   'P 1'
#
loop_
_entity.id
_entity.type
_entity.pdbx_description
1 polymer ?
#
loop_
_entity_poly.entity_id
_entity_poly.type
_entity_poly.pdbx_seq_one_letter_code
_entity_poly.pdbx_strand_id
1 'polypeptide(L)'
;MSSPKLQLLKLWVGRLWLFSPERLWLASIALHRRGHWVLAFWVKQLNSLVYHNSLAAGASVSPDIRLGHNSIGIVVNSEVEIGRRVKIWQNVTLSAGRPLH
;
A
#
# COMPACT_ATOMS: atom_id res chain seq x y z
N MET A 1 2.04 7.45 37.60
CA MET A 1 3.36 7.76 37.03
C MET A 1 3.53 7.02 35.70
N SER A 2 3.34 7.71 34.56
CA SER A 2 3.57 7.13 33.23
C SER A 2 5.08 7.02 32.99
N SER A 3 5.58 5.79 32.80
CA SER A 3 7.02 5.54 32.57
C SER A 3 7.50 6.24 31.29
N PRO A 4 8.63 6.99 31.32
CA PRO A 4 9.19 7.63 30.12
C PRO A 4 9.49 6.64 28.98
N LYS A 5 9.75 5.37 29.32
CA LYS A 5 9.94 4.28 28.34
C LYS A 5 8.68 4.02 27.49
N LEU A 6 7.47 4.18 28.06
CA LEU A 6 6.21 3.99 27.33
C LEU A 6 5.94 5.11 26.33
N GLN A 7 6.40 6.34 26.59
CA GLN A 7 6.24 7.46 25.66
C GLN A 7 7.18 7.34 24.46
N LEU A 8 8.44 6.93 24.70
CA LEU A 8 9.39 6.59 23.64
C LEU A 8 8.88 5.43 22.78
N LEU A 9 8.33 4.38 23.40
CA LEU A 9 7.73 3.26 22.66
C LEU A 9 6.54 3.74 21.81
N LYS A 10 5.66 4.60 22.34
CA LYS A 10 4.55 5.20 21.58
C LYS A 10 5.02 6.07 20.42
N LEU A 11 6.11 6.83 20.57
CA LEU A 11 6.70 7.62 19.48
C LEU A 11 7.32 6.73 18.39
N TRP A 12 7.97 5.64 18.78
CA TRP A 12 8.49 4.64 17.85
C TRP A 12 7.36 3.90 17.12
N VAL A 13 6.31 3.49 17.82
CA VAL A 13 5.11 2.86 17.25
C VAL A 13 4.33 3.83 16.36
N GLY A 14 4.25 5.11 16.74
CA GLY A 14 3.70 6.19 15.89
C GLY A 14 4.56 6.48 14.65
N ARG A 15 5.88 6.23 14.72
CA ARG A 15 6.77 6.27 13.56
C ARG A 15 6.64 5.02 12.67
N LEU A 16 6.18 3.90 13.20
CA LEU A 16 5.70 2.77 12.39
C LEU A 16 4.36 3.08 11.70
N TRP A 17 3.50 3.92 12.28
CA TRP A 17 2.29 4.41 11.62
C TRP A 17 2.57 5.32 10.39
N LEU A 18 3.79 5.85 10.23
CA LEU A 18 4.22 6.50 8.99
C LEU A 18 4.34 5.50 7.81
N PHE A 19 4.46 4.20 8.08
CA PHE A 19 4.54 3.13 7.09
C PHE A 19 3.17 2.58 6.70
N SER A 20 2.11 3.40 6.71
CA SER A 20 0.79 2.90 6.30
C SER A 20 0.88 2.24 4.90
N PRO A 21 0.20 1.08 4.70
CA PRO A 21 0.32 0.32 3.46
C PRO A 21 -0.10 1.13 2.24
N GLU A 22 -1.03 2.09 2.42
CA GLU A 22 -1.41 3.06 1.39
C GLU A 22 -0.24 3.94 0.98
N ARG A 23 0.49 4.50 1.94
CA ARG A 23 1.61 5.41 1.65
C ARG A 23 2.78 4.68 0.99
N LEU A 24 3.07 3.45 1.44
CA LEU A 24 4.08 2.61 0.81
C LEU A 24 3.69 2.25 -0.63
N TRP A 25 2.41 1.94 -0.86
CA TRP A 25 1.93 1.64 -2.20
C TRP A 25 1.93 2.87 -3.11
N LEU A 26 1.43 4.02 -2.64
CA LEU A 26 1.48 5.27 -3.39
C LEU A 26 2.92 5.68 -3.71
N ALA A 27 3.86 5.43 -2.78
CA ALA A 27 5.28 5.64 -3.03
C ALA A 27 5.82 4.71 -4.12
N SER A 28 5.50 3.41 -4.08
CA SER A 28 5.93 2.48 -5.13
C SER A 28 5.38 2.87 -6.51
N ILE A 29 4.12 3.29 -6.58
CA ILE A 29 3.49 3.83 -7.81
C ILE A 29 4.23 5.09 -8.29
N ALA A 30 4.51 6.03 -7.40
CA ALA A 30 5.20 7.27 -7.76
C ALA A 30 6.62 7.00 -8.29
N LEU A 31 7.34 6.06 -7.69
CA LEU A 31 8.67 5.64 -8.14
C LEU A 31 8.61 4.93 -9.50
N HIS A 32 7.64 4.06 -9.68
CA HIS A 32 7.42 3.33 -10.93
C HIS A 32 7.14 4.30 -12.09
N ARG A 33 6.25 5.29 -11.86
CA ARG A 33 5.94 6.35 -12.83
C ARG A 33 7.13 7.24 -13.19
N ARG A 34 8.10 7.39 -12.27
CA ARG A 34 9.35 8.14 -12.51
C ARG A 34 10.43 7.29 -13.22
N GLY A 35 10.15 6.03 -13.54
CA GLY A 35 11.10 5.13 -14.19
C GLY A 35 12.07 4.43 -13.24
N HIS A 36 11.89 4.55 -11.92
CA HIS A 36 12.72 3.85 -10.93
C HIS A 36 12.14 2.47 -10.60
N TRP A 37 12.09 1.59 -11.61
CA TRP A 37 11.43 0.26 -11.54
C TRP A 37 11.98 -0.64 -10.42
N VAL A 38 13.30 -0.66 -10.24
CA VAL A 38 13.95 -1.47 -9.20
C VAL A 38 13.54 -1.02 -7.81
N LEU A 39 13.54 0.30 -7.57
CA LEU A 39 13.17 0.84 -6.26
C LEU A 39 11.68 0.69 -6.00
N ALA A 40 10.83 0.86 -7.02
CA ALA A 40 9.40 0.57 -6.94
C ALA A 40 9.13 -0.91 -6.57
N PHE A 41 9.89 -1.83 -7.16
CA PHE A 41 9.81 -3.25 -6.82
C PHE A 41 10.17 -3.49 -5.35
N TRP A 42 11.27 -2.95 -4.84
CA TRP A 42 11.64 -3.12 -3.44
C TRP A 42 10.61 -2.54 -2.46
N VAL A 43 10.06 -1.35 -2.75
CA VAL A 43 9.00 -0.75 -1.92
C VAL A 43 7.73 -1.62 -1.94
N LYS A 44 7.37 -2.18 -3.10
CA LYS A 44 6.26 -3.14 -3.21
C LYS A 44 6.52 -4.40 -2.38
N GLN A 45 7.70 -5.01 -2.50
CA GLN A 45 8.04 -6.22 -1.76
C GLN A 45 8.03 -5.98 -0.25
N LEU A 46 8.53 -4.82 0.21
CA LEU A 46 8.44 -4.42 1.61
C LEU A 46 6.98 -4.33 2.08
N ASN A 47 6.11 -3.69 1.29
CA ASN A 47 4.68 -3.58 1.61
C ASN A 47 4.03 -4.97 1.71
N SER A 48 4.34 -5.85 0.76
CA SER A 48 3.83 -7.23 0.73
C SER A 48 4.26 -8.04 1.96
N LEU A 49 5.53 -7.94 2.36
CA LEU A 49 6.07 -8.66 3.52
C LEU A 49 5.50 -8.15 4.85
N VAL A 50 5.37 -6.83 5.00
CA VAL A 50 4.90 -6.23 6.27
C VAL A 50 3.39 -6.42 6.43
N TYR A 51 2.63 -6.27 5.34
CA TYR A 51 1.18 -6.16 5.39
C TYR A 51 0.43 -7.33 4.76
N HIS A 52 1.14 -8.38 4.31
CA HIS A 52 0.56 -9.57 3.67
C HIS A 52 -0.42 -9.20 2.54
N ASN A 53 0.00 -8.27 1.68
CA ASN A 53 -0.77 -7.76 0.56
C ASN A 53 -0.02 -7.97 -0.77
N SER A 54 -0.71 -7.78 -1.90
CA SER A 54 -0.10 -7.78 -3.23
C SER A 54 -0.61 -6.59 -4.01
N LEU A 55 0.05 -5.45 -3.84
CA LEU A 55 -0.35 -4.17 -4.44
C LEU A 55 0.62 -3.77 -5.55
N ALA A 56 0.22 -3.89 -6.82
CA ALA A 56 1.10 -3.62 -7.94
C ALA A 56 1.49 -2.13 -8.05
N ALA A 57 2.78 -1.85 -8.28
CA ALA A 57 3.29 -0.49 -8.47
C ALA A 57 2.89 0.13 -9.84
N GLY A 58 2.40 -0.69 -10.77
CA GLY A 58 1.87 -0.22 -12.06
C GLY A 58 0.44 0.31 -12.00
N ALA A 59 -0.30 0.03 -10.92
CA ALA A 59 -1.69 0.43 -10.79
C ALA A 59 -1.84 1.97 -10.77
N SER A 60 -2.94 2.48 -11.32
CA SER A 60 -3.30 3.90 -11.25
C SER A 60 -4.27 4.10 -10.09
N VAL A 61 -3.86 4.84 -9.06
CA VAL A 61 -4.63 4.96 -7.81
C VAL A 61 -4.66 6.41 -7.36
N SER A 62 -5.83 6.86 -6.92
CA SER A 62 -5.96 8.20 -6.36
C SER A 62 -5.28 8.34 -4.99
N PRO A 63 -4.62 9.47 -4.67
CA PRO A 63 -3.88 9.65 -3.42
C PRO A 63 -4.75 9.60 -2.15
N ASP A 64 -6.08 9.72 -2.28
CA ASP A 64 -7.04 9.68 -1.17
C ASP A 64 -7.61 8.28 -0.90
N ILE A 65 -7.04 7.24 -1.53
CA ILE A 65 -7.35 5.83 -1.28
C ILE A 65 -7.20 5.46 0.20
N ARG A 66 -8.11 4.62 0.69
CA ARG A 66 -8.04 4.07 2.05
C ARG A 66 -8.08 2.55 2.01
N LEU A 67 -7.16 1.89 2.72
CA LEU A 67 -7.13 0.44 2.83
C LEU A 67 -7.51 0.03 4.27
N GLY A 68 -8.55 -0.79 4.38
CA GLY A 68 -9.04 -1.31 5.65
C GLY A 68 -8.13 -2.39 6.21
N HIS A 69 -8.07 -2.50 7.55
CA HIS A 69 -7.37 -3.57 8.28
C HIS A 69 -5.95 -3.84 7.77
N ASN A 70 -5.16 -2.78 7.56
CA ASN A 70 -3.77 -2.86 7.09
C ASN A 70 -3.58 -3.57 5.74
N SER A 71 -4.61 -3.57 4.89
CA SER A 71 -4.56 -4.15 3.54
C SER A 71 -4.36 -5.66 3.47
N ILE A 72 -4.58 -6.36 4.57
CA ILE A 72 -4.33 -7.80 4.66
C ILE A 72 -5.13 -8.53 3.56
N GLY A 73 -4.44 -9.37 2.78
CA GLY A 73 -5.04 -10.17 1.73
C GLY A 73 -5.58 -9.38 0.53
N ILE A 74 -5.31 -8.06 0.43
CA ILE A 74 -5.69 -7.28 -0.75
C ILE A 74 -4.73 -7.60 -1.90
N VAL A 75 -5.30 -7.87 -3.08
CA VAL A 75 -4.55 -8.10 -4.32
C VAL A 75 -5.00 -7.10 -5.38
N VAL A 76 -4.08 -6.32 -5.94
CA VAL A 76 -4.34 -5.34 -7.01
C VAL A 76 -3.31 -5.51 -8.11
N ASN A 77 -3.77 -5.78 -9.33
CA ASN A 77 -2.91 -5.93 -10.50
C ASN A 77 -2.50 -4.56 -11.10
N SER A 78 -1.44 -4.53 -11.92
CA SER A 78 -0.89 -3.30 -12.51
C SER A 78 -1.82 -2.60 -13.49
N GLU A 79 -2.77 -3.32 -14.07
CA GLU A 79 -3.73 -2.78 -15.06
C GLU A 79 -4.97 -2.14 -14.41
N VAL A 80 -5.05 -2.15 -13.08
CA VAL A 80 -6.20 -1.63 -12.35
C VAL A 80 -6.11 -0.11 -12.21
N GLU A 81 -7.22 0.56 -12.50
CA GLU A 81 -7.44 1.97 -12.20
C GLU A 81 -8.45 2.15 -11.06
N ILE A 82 -8.09 2.94 -10.05
CA ILE A 82 -8.89 3.22 -8.86
C ILE A 82 -9.08 4.73 -8.72
N GLY A 83 -10.34 5.15 -8.79
CA GLY A 83 -10.73 6.56 -8.68
C GLY A 83 -10.66 7.15 -7.28
N ARG A 84 -11.20 8.36 -7.14
CA ARG A 84 -11.19 9.16 -5.90
C ARG A 84 -12.11 8.59 -4.83
N ARG A 85 -11.75 8.80 -3.56
CA ARG A 85 -12.54 8.48 -2.35
C ARG A 85 -12.94 7.00 -2.24
N VAL A 86 -12.15 6.12 -2.83
CA VAL A 86 -12.37 4.68 -2.74
C VAL A 86 -11.82 4.16 -1.41
N LYS A 87 -12.54 3.19 -0.83
CA LYS A 87 -12.09 2.43 0.33
C LYS A 87 -12.14 0.94 0.00
N ILE A 88 -11.03 0.23 0.16
CA ILE A 88 -10.93 -1.21 -0.09
C ILE A 88 -10.73 -1.90 1.25
N TRP A 89 -11.51 -2.94 1.53
CA TRP A 89 -11.37 -3.76 2.73
C TRP A 89 -10.51 -5.00 2.47
N GLN A 90 -10.14 -5.71 3.53
CA GLN A 90 -9.30 -6.91 3.47
C GLN A 90 -9.86 -7.99 2.54
N ASN A 91 -8.98 -8.84 2.01
CA ASN A 91 -9.31 -9.98 1.13
C ASN A 91 -10.00 -9.62 -0.21
N VAL A 92 -9.92 -8.36 -0.63
CA VAL A 92 -10.41 -7.95 -1.95
C VAL A 92 -9.35 -8.19 -3.02
N THR A 93 -9.75 -8.79 -4.14
CA THR A 93 -8.90 -8.94 -5.32
C THR A 93 -9.45 -8.10 -6.47
N LEU A 94 -8.62 -7.20 -7.01
CA LEU A 94 -8.87 -6.41 -8.20
C LEU A 94 -7.88 -6.86 -9.28
N SER A 95 -8.42 -7.43 -10.36
CA SER A 95 -7.66 -7.79 -11.54
C SER A 95 -8.40 -7.29 -12.77
N ALA A 96 -7.66 -6.88 -13.78
CA ALA A 96 -8.22 -6.77 -15.12
C ALA A 96 -8.57 -8.19 -15.61
N GLY A 97 -9.79 -8.34 -16.15
CA GLY A 97 -10.16 -9.52 -16.91
C GLY A 97 -9.46 -9.51 -18.26
N ARG A 98 -9.28 -10.69 -18.88
CA ARG A 98 -8.86 -10.76 -20.28
C ARG A 98 -9.86 -9.96 -21.14
N PRO A 99 -9.40 -9.11 -22.08
CA PRO A 99 -10.29 -8.52 -23.04
C PRO A 99 -11.01 -9.65 -23.80
N LEU A 100 -12.35 -9.62 -23.79
CA LEU A 100 -13.17 -10.45 -24.66
C LEU A 100 -12.97 -9.91 -26.08
N HIS A 101 -12.05 -10.55 -26.80
CA HIS A 101 -11.90 -10.40 -28.24
C HIS A 101 -12.99 -11.19 -28.96
#